data_AF-A0AAE4AAS7-F1
#
_entry.id   AF-A0AAE4AAS7-F1
#
_cell.length_a   1.000
_cell.length_b   1.000
_cell.length_c   1.000
_cell.angle_alpha   90.00
_cell.angle_beta   90.00
_cell.angle_gamma   90.00
#
_symmetry.space_group_name_H-M   'P 1'
#
loop_
_entity.id
_entity.type
_entity.pdbx_description
1 polymer ?
#
loop_
_entity_poly.entity_id
_entity_poly.type
_entity_poly.pdbx_seq_one_letter_code
_entity_poly.pdbx_strand_id
1 'polypeptide(L)' 'MLNFDADRFRAIESGAIALADPLRRTIAELLDGGAQNLFFLGAGGAGVLMLPAAQLLGRRSSFPVKLVHAA' A
#
# COMPACT_ATOMS: atom_id res chain seq x y z
N MET A 1 -18.49 -6.07 -18.05
CA MET A 1 -18.28 -4.87 -17.22
C MET A 1 -18.22 -3.67 -18.15
N LEU A 2 -19.04 -2.64 -17.92
CA LEU A 2 -19.01 -1.42 -18.74
C LEU A 2 -17.60 -0.80 -18.66
N ASN A 3 -17.01 -0.46 -19.82
CA ASN A 3 -15.66 0.14 -19.94
C ASN A 3 -14.49 -0.69 -19.37
N PHE A 4 -14.61 -2.01 -19.31
CA PHE A 4 -13.48 -2.86 -18.92
C PHE A 4 -12.45 -2.95 -20.04
N ASP A 5 -11.20 -2.66 -19.69
CA ASP A 5 -10.04 -2.75 -20.56
C ASP A 5 -9.07 -3.77 -19.94
N ALA A 6 -8.98 -4.94 -20.56
CA ALA A 6 -8.23 -6.07 -20.04
C ALA A 6 -6.72 -5.81 -20.05
N ASP A 7 -6.21 -5.11 -21.06
CA ASP A 7 -4.78 -4.82 -21.20
C ASP A 7 -4.36 -3.78 -20.17
N ARG A 8 -5.18 -2.72 -20.00
CA ARG A 8 -4.95 -1.73 -18.94
C ARG A 8 -5.02 -2.37 -17.55
N PHE A 9 -6.01 -3.24 -17.30
CA PHE A 9 -6.13 -3.97 -16.04
C PHE A 9 -4.86 -4.79 -15.76
N ARG A 10 -4.43 -5.61 -16.73
CA ARG A 10 -3.23 -6.44 -16.60
C ARG A 10 -1.96 -5.62 -16.41
N ALA A 11 -1.84 -4.49 -17.09
CA ALA A 11 -0.70 -3.59 -16.95
C ALA A 11 -0.61 -2.99 -15.53
N ILE A 12 -1.74 -2.59 -14.95
CA ILE A 12 -1.80 -2.10 -13.56
C ILE A 12 -1.35 -3.17 -12.57
N GLU A 13 -1.94 -4.37 -12.65
CA GLU A 13 -1.59 -5.47 -11.74
C GLU A 13 -0.12 -5.89 -11.89
N SER A 14 0.38 -5.94 -13.12
CA SER A 14 1.78 -6.29 -13.39
C SER A 14 2.74 -5.21 -12.88
N GLY A 15 2.36 -3.93 -13.03
CA GLY A 15 3.11 -2.79 -12.47
C GLY A 15 3.17 -2.84 -10.94
N ALA A 16 2.07 -3.20 -10.27
CA ALA A 16 2.05 -3.36 -8.82
C ALA A 16 3.00 -4.47 -8.35
N ILE A 17 3.03 -5.60 -9.05
CA ILE A 17 3.95 -6.71 -8.74
C ILE A 17 5.40 -6.31 -8.98
N ALA A 18 5.69 -5.58 -10.06
CA ALA A 18 7.05 -5.13 -10.38
C ALA A 18 7.65 -4.20 -9.30
N LEU A 19 6.80 -3.55 -8.50
CA LEU A 19 7.24 -2.71 -7.37
C LEU A 19 7.57 -3.51 -6.10
N ALA A 20 7.36 -4.83 -6.07
CA ALA A 20 7.56 -5.63 -4.85
C ALA A 20 8.99 -5.53 -4.30
N ASP A 21 10.00 -5.76 -5.12
CA ASP A 21 11.41 -5.73 -4.69
C ASP A 21 11.89 -4.35 -4.23
N PRO A 22 11.67 -3.25 -5.00
CA PRO A 22 12.07 -1.93 -4.52
C PRO A 22 11.31 -1.54 -3.24
N LEU A 23 10.03 -1.87 -3.10
CA LEU A 23 9.29 -1.60 -1.87
C LEU A 23 9.85 -2.38 -0.67
N ARG A 24 10.18 -3.67 -0.84
CA ARG A 24 10.81 -4.48 0.22
C ARG A 24 12.12 -3.85 0.69
N ARG A 25 12.97 -3.43 -0.26
CA ARG A 25 14.23 -2.76 0.06
C ARG A 25 14.02 -1.46 0.82
N THR A 26 13.13 -0.59 0.33
CA THR A 26 12.83 0.69 1.01
C THR A 26 12.29 0.47 2.42
N ILE A 27 11.40 -0.51 2.62
CA ILE A 27 10.90 -0.82 3.96
C ILE A 27 12.01 -1.35 4.87
N ALA A 28 12.89 -2.22 4.38
CA ALA A 28 14.03 -2.71 5.16
C ALA A 28 14.95 -1.56 5.59
N GLU A 29 15.32 -0.68 4.66
CA GLU A 29 16.15 0.51 4.95
C GLU A 29 15.50 1.42 6.00
N LEU A 30 14.19 1.64 5.93
CA LEU A 30 13.46 2.45 6.92
C LEU A 30 13.44 1.79 8.31
N LEU A 31 13.27 0.47 8.35
CA LEU A 31 13.28 -0.28 9.62
C LEU A 31 14.67 -0.29 10.25
N ASP A 32 15.71 -0.52 9.45
CA ASP A 32 17.11 -0.45 9.90
C ASP A 32 17.48 0.97 10.36
N GLY A 33 16.87 1.99 9.74
CA GLY A 33 16.94 3.40 10.15
C GLY A 33 16.14 3.74 11.41
N GLY A 34 15.44 2.77 12.01
CA GLY A 34 14.71 2.95 13.27
C GLY A 34 13.28 3.45 13.14
N ALA A 35 12.64 3.29 11.97
CA ALA A 35 11.21 3.62 11.82
C ALA A 35 10.36 2.83 12.83
N GLN A 36 9.46 3.54 13.53
CA GLN A 36 8.67 2.97 14.63
C GLN A 36 7.21 2.70 14.27
N ASN A 37 6.75 3.23 13.14
CA ASN A 37 5.36 3.12 12.71
C ASN A 37 5.23 3.41 11.20
N LEU A 38 4.06 3.08 10.66
CA LEU A 38 3.66 3.37 9.28
C LEU A 38 2.32 4.09 9.29
N PHE A 39 2.23 5.19 8.55
CA PHE A 39 0.99 5.92 8.31
C PHE A 39 0.59 5.81 6.84
N PHE A 40 -0.62 5.30 6.59
CA PHE A 40 -1.29 5.42 5.30
C PHE A 40 -2.04 6.75 5.25
N LEU A 41 -1.59 7.65 4.38
CA LEU A 41 -2.13 9.01 4.23
C LEU A 41 -2.70 9.16 2.82
N GLY A 42 -4.02 9.35 2.69
CA GLY A 42 -4.65 9.54 1.40
C GLY A 42 -6.05 10.14 1.52
N ALA A 43 -6.49 10.78 0.43
CA ALA A 43 -7.82 11.38 0.29
C ALA A 43 -8.56 10.79 -0.92
N GLY A 44 -9.88 10.87 -0.90
CA GLY A 44 -10.74 10.41 -1.99
C GLY A 44 -10.54 8.95 -2.37
N GLY A 45 -10.71 8.62 -3.65
CA GLY A 45 -10.59 7.25 -4.16
C GLY A 45 -9.22 6.62 -3.89
N ALA A 46 -8.13 7.40 -3.93
CA ALA A 46 -6.79 6.90 -3.63
C ALA A 46 -6.63 6.50 -2.15
N GLY A 47 -7.23 7.27 -1.23
CA GLY A 47 -7.25 6.93 0.20
C GLY A 47 -8.00 5.62 0.48
N VAL A 48 -9.10 5.37 -0.23
CA VAL A 48 -9.87 4.11 -0.11
C VAL A 48 -9.01 2.90 -0.48
N LEU A 49 -8.13 3.02 -1.48
CA LEU A 49 -7.26 1.93 -1.90
C LEU A 49 -6.21 1.53 -0.85
N MET A 50 -5.97 2.36 0.17
CA MET A 50 -5.05 2.04 1.27
C MET A 50 -5.69 1.17 2.37
N LEU A 51 -7.03 1.13 2.45
CA LEU A 51 -7.76 0.39 3.49
C LEU A 51 -7.37 -1.09 3.57
N PRO A 52 -7.31 -1.85 2.46
CA PRO A 52 -6.98 -3.27 2.53
C PRO A 52 -5.55 -3.52 3.03
N ALA A 53 -4.59 -2.67 2.64
CA ALA A 53 -3.21 -2.78 3.08
C ALA A 53 -3.07 -2.49 4.58
N ALA A 54 -3.72 -1.42 5.06
CA ALA A 54 -3.76 -1.09 6.49
C ALA A 54 -4.41 -2.21 7.31
N GLN A 55 -5.52 -2.77 6.84
CA GLN A 55 -6.21 -3.88 7.50
C GLN A 55 -5.36 -5.16 7.54
N LEU A 56 -4.68 -5.50 6.44
CA LEU A 56 -3.82 -6.66 6.37
C LEU A 56 -2.66 -6.54 7.37
N LEU A 57 -1.96 -5.42 7.37
CA LEU A 57 -0.84 -5.18 8.28
C LEU A 57 -1.29 -5.16 9.74
N GLY A 58 -2.40 -4.47 10.05
CA GLY A 58 -2.94 -4.46 11.41
C GLY A 58 -3.36 -5.84 11.95
N ARG A 59 -3.64 -6.81 11.08
CA ARG A 59 -4.01 -8.19 11.45
C ARG A 59 -2.84 -9.17 11.46
N ARG A 60 -1.78 -8.89 10.70
CA ARG A 60 -0.71 -9.85 10.40
C ARG A 60 0.68 -9.39 10.82
N SER A 61 0.82 -8.14 11.28
CA SER A 61 2.06 -7.55 11.76
C SER A 61 1.88 -6.99 13.17
N SER A 62 2.93 -7.03 13.97
CA SER A 62 3.01 -6.28 15.23
C SER A 62 3.53 -4.85 15.03
N PHE A 63 4.00 -4.51 13.82
CA PHE A 63 4.48 -3.16 13.52
C PHE A 63 3.34 -2.15 13.59
N PRO A 64 3.48 -1.01 14.31
CA PRO A 64 2.39 -0.06 14.45
C PRO A 64 1.98 0.57 13.11
N VAL A 65 0.71 0.39 12.72
CA VAL A 65 0.14 0.96 11.49
C VAL A 65 -1.06 1.84 11.82
N LYS A 66 -1.15 3.00 11.15
CA LYS A 66 -2.28 3.92 11.24
C LYS A 66 -2.80 4.26 9.85
N LEU A 67 -4.12 4.28 9.69
CA LEU A 67 -4.78 4.88 8.54
C LEU A 67 -5.27 6.26 8.94
N VAL A 68 -4.94 7.28 8.15
CA VAL A 68 -5.39 8.65 8.38
C VAL A 68 -6.35 9.04 7.27
N HIS A 69 -7.55 9.43 7.66
CA HIS A 69 -8.53 10.02 6.77
C HIS A 69 -8.33 11.53 6.78
N ALA A 70 -8.09 12.13 5.62
CA ALA A 70 -8.18 13.58 5.48
C ALA A 70 -9.66 13.97 5.68
N ALA A 71 -9.92 14.89 6.61
CA ALA A 71 -11.23 15.46 6.87
C ALA A 71 -11.70 16.35 5.71
#